data_AF-A0ABD1CB89-F1
#
_entry.id   AF-A0ABD1CB89-F1
#
_cell.length_a   1.000
_cell.length_b   1.000
_cell.length_c   1.000
_cell.angle_alpha   90.00
_cell.angle_beta   90.00
_cell.angle_gamma   90.00
#
_symmetry.space_group_name_H-M   'P 1'
#
loop_
_entity.id
_entity.type
_entity.pdbx_description
1 polymer ?
#
loop_
_entity_poly.entity_id
_entity_poly.type
_entity_poly.pdbx_seq_one_letter_code
_entity_poly.pdbx_strand_id
1 'polypeptide(L)'
;MSMSRTKKPPIALSRVSKLLKLRGKDESTVAVVVETVINADRQLYVPKMDVCALLLAMLAPTGKNTVLMQASYTAREAFTHFGRAPGVPQSNTRPYVQSKGRMYEKAFIYN
;
A
#
# COMPACT_ATOMS: atom_id res chain seq x y z
N MET A 1 -11.72 7.36 13.07
CA MET A 1 -10.71 6.31 12.81
C MET A 1 -9.57 6.40 13.83
N SER A 2 -9.35 5.37 14.65
CA SER A 2 -8.33 5.36 15.73
C SER A 2 -6.94 4.86 15.30
N MET A 3 -6.73 4.51 14.02
CA MET A 3 -5.45 3.88 13.61
C MET A 3 -4.30 4.89 13.50
N SER A 4 -3.10 4.42 13.83
CA SER A 4 -1.84 5.16 13.66
C SER A 4 -1.47 5.35 12.19
N ARG A 5 -0.71 6.41 11.87
CA ARG A 5 -0.22 6.68 10.50
C ARG A 5 0.52 5.51 9.85
N THR A 6 1.16 4.67 10.66
CA THR A 6 1.86 3.45 10.21
C THR A 6 0.95 2.36 9.67
N LYS A 7 -0.30 2.27 10.15
CA LYS A 7 -1.32 1.31 9.68
C LYS A 7 -2.21 1.89 8.57
N LYS A 8 -1.84 3.08 8.11
CA LYS A 8 -2.61 3.96 7.23
C LYS A 8 -1.77 4.37 6.01
N PRO A 9 -1.37 3.41 5.16
CA PRO A 9 -0.55 3.69 4.00
C PRO A 9 -1.32 4.50 2.94
N PRO A 10 -0.65 5.38 2.17
CA PRO A 10 -1.27 6.04 1.04
C PRO A 10 -1.65 5.03 -0.05
N ILE A 11 -2.74 5.30 -0.78
CA ILE A 11 -3.15 4.51 -1.95
C ILE A 11 -2.83 5.26 -3.24
N ALA A 12 -2.28 4.56 -4.23
CA ALA A 12 -2.08 5.13 -5.55
C ALA A 12 -3.39 5.12 -6.36
N LEU A 13 -3.64 6.15 -7.18
CA LEU A 13 -4.81 6.21 -8.09
C LEU A 13 -4.94 4.96 -8.98
N SER A 14 -3.81 4.41 -9.43
CA SER A 14 -3.77 3.18 -10.23
C SER A 14 -4.31 1.96 -9.51
N ARG A 15 -4.14 1.90 -8.19
CA ARG A 15 -4.68 0.84 -7.35
C ARG A 15 -6.18 1.02 -7.13
N VAL A 16 -6.65 2.26 -6.97
CA VAL A 16 -8.09 2.57 -6.87
C VAL A 16 -8.81 2.14 -8.15
N SER A 17 -8.33 2.56 -9.32
CA SER A 17 -8.92 2.20 -10.61
C SER A 17 -9.00 0.68 -10.81
N LYS A 18 -7.90 -0.03 -10.53
CA LYS A 18 -7.84 -1.50 -10.65
C LYS A 18 -8.83 -2.17 -9.70
N LEU A 19 -8.93 -1.69 -8.46
CA LEU A 19 -9.78 -2.29 -7.46
C LEU A 19 -11.28 -2.07 -7.76
N LEU A 20 -11.65 -0.92 -8.32
CA LEU A 20 -13.01 -0.70 -8.83
C LEU A 20 -13.36 -1.66 -9.97
N LYS A 21 -12.46 -1.81 -10.95
CA LYS A 21 -12.63 -2.77 -12.07
C LYS A 21 -12.73 -4.22 -11.60
N LEU A 22 -11.85 -4.64 -10.69
CA LEU A 22 -11.84 -5.99 -10.13
C LEU A 22 -13.11 -6.31 -9.34
N ARG A 23 -13.72 -5.30 -8.70
CA ARG A 23 -14.99 -5.46 -7.98
C ARG A 23 -16.22 -5.35 -8.87
N GLY A 24 -16.05 -5.18 -10.19
CA GLY A 24 -17.14 -5.01 -11.14
C GLY A 24 -18.04 -3.82 -10.77
N LYS A 25 -17.46 -2.75 -10.25
CA LYS A 25 -18.21 -1.56 -9.83
C LYS A 25 -18.15 -0.50 -10.92
N ASP A 26 -19.33 0.06 -11.19
CA ASP A 26 -19.54 1.11 -12.18
C ASP A 26 -19.10 2.47 -11.64
N GLU A 27 -19.00 3.44 -12.54
CA GLU A 27 -18.56 4.82 -12.26
C GLU A 27 -19.41 5.55 -11.18
N SER A 28 -20.64 5.08 -10.93
CA SER A 28 -21.53 5.59 -9.89
C SER A 28 -21.14 5.18 -8.47
N THR A 29 -20.20 4.24 -8.32
CA THR A 29 -19.74 3.76 -7.02
C THR A 29 -18.63 4.66 -6.50
N VAL A 30 -18.81 5.19 -5.30
CA VAL A 30 -17.82 6.05 -4.67
C VAL A 30 -16.72 5.19 -4.03
N ALA A 31 -15.48 5.38 -4.46
CA ALA A 31 -14.30 4.80 -3.84
C ALA A 31 -13.96 5.59 -2.57
N VAL A 32 -14.20 4.99 -1.41
CA VAL A 32 -13.87 5.61 -0.13
C VAL A 32 -12.51 5.14 0.32
N VAL A 33 -11.57 6.08 0.34
CA VAL A 33 -10.22 5.85 0.82
C VAL A 33 -10.14 6.38 2.24
N VAL A 34 -9.78 5.50 3.17
CA VAL A 34 -9.62 5.85 4.58
C VAL A 34 -8.45 6.82 4.79
N GLU A 35 -7.54 6.86 3.82
CA GLU A 35 -6.25 7.52 3.84
C GLU A 35 -6.00 8.44 2.63
N THR A 36 -4.76 8.90 2.51
CA THR A 36 -4.30 9.75 1.41
C THR A 36 -4.26 9.01 0.08
N VAL A 37 -4.63 9.72 -0.99
CA VAL A 37 -4.56 9.26 -2.38
C VAL A 37 -3.38 9.95 -3.05
N ILE A 38 -2.51 9.17 -3.70
CA ILE A 38 -1.30 9.64 -4.38
C ILE A 38 -1.44 9.46 -5.88
N ASN A 39 -0.96 10.45 -6.65
CA ASN A 39 -0.89 10.36 -8.10
C ASN A 39 0.11 9.28 -8.55
N ALA A 40 -0.27 8.50 -9.56
CA ALA A 40 0.60 7.50 -10.16
C ALA A 40 1.02 7.99 -11.55
N ASP A 41 2.21 8.57 -11.68
CA ASP A 41 2.68 9.19 -12.94
C ASP A 41 2.73 8.22 -14.14
N ARG A 42 2.79 6.91 -13.87
CA ARG A 42 2.74 5.87 -14.91
C ARG A 42 1.33 5.64 -15.48
N GLN A 43 0.30 6.23 -14.89
CA GLN A 43 -1.08 6.10 -15.35
C GLN A 43 -1.41 7.24 -16.32
N LEU A 44 -1.35 6.92 -17.61
CA LEU A 44 -1.59 7.89 -18.69
C LEU A 44 -3.06 8.31 -18.82
N TYR A 45 -3.99 7.43 -18.42
CA TYR A 45 -5.44 7.69 -18.48
C TYR A 45 -6.09 7.34 -17.14
N VAL A 46 -6.76 8.31 -16.54
CA VAL A 46 -7.57 8.13 -15.32
C VAL A 46 -9.03 8.02 -15.74
N PRO A 47 -9.68 6.86 -15.56
CA PRO A 47 -11.11 6.75 -15.86
C PRO A 47 -11.90 7.63 -14.90
N LYS A 48 -13.08 8.08 -15.32
CA LYS A 48 -13.97 8.87 -14.47
C LYS A 48 -14.35 8.03 -13.24
N MET A 49 -14.09 8.55 -12.05
CA MET A 49 -14.36 7.86 -10.79
C MET A 49 -14.57 8.89 -9.68
N ASP A 50 -15.51 8.59 -8.78
CA ASP A 50 -15.73 9.41 -7.60
C ASP A 50 -14.92 8.84 -6.44
N VAL A 51 -13.95 9.62 -5.95
CA VAL A 51 -13.05 9.20 -4.85
C VAL A 51 -13.27 10.13 -3.67
N CYS A 52 -13.61 9.56 -2.52
CA CYS A 52 -13.79 10.28 -1.27
C CYS A 52 -12.74 9.84 -0.26
N ALA A 53 -12.02 10.79 0.33
CA ALA A 53 -11.10 10.51 1.41
C ALA A 53 -11.81 10.64 2.78
N LEU A 54 -11.16 11.25 3.78
CA LEU A 54 -11.59 11.44 5.18
C LEU A 54 -13.04 11.95 5.41
N LEU A 55 -13.72 12.49 4.40
CA LEU A 55 -15.00 13.20 4.51
C LEU A 55 -16.19 12.43 3.90
N LEU A 56 -16.30 11.13 4.18
CA LEU A 56 -17.41 10.29 3.70
C LEU A 56 -18.78 10.76 4.24
N ALA A 57 -18.84 11.19 5.51
CA ALA A 57 -20.10 11.46 6.20
C ALA A 57 -20.96 12.55 5.54
N MET A 58 -20.34 13.50 4.85
CA MET A 58 -21.07 14.57 4.14
C MET A 58 -21.66 14.10 2.80
N LEU A 59 -21.07 13.09 2.17
CA LEU A 59 -21.43 12.63 0.83
C LEU A 59 -22.35 11.40 0.85
N ALA A 60 -22.09 10.45 1.74
CA ALA A 60 -22.91 9.24 1.87
C ALA A 60 -22.98 8.81 3.35
N PRO A 61 -23.83 9.45 4.18
CA PRO A 61 -23.93 9.15 5.62
C PRO A 61 -24.36 7.71 5.90
N THR A 62 -25.07 7.08 4.97
CA THR A 62 -25.51 5.67 5.06
C THR A 62 -24.52 4.68 4.44
N GLY A 63 -23.48 5.15 3.73
CA GLY A 63 -22.48 4.29 3.07
C GLY A 63 -23.00 3.49 1.87
N LYS A 64 -24.22 3.74 1.39
CA LYS A 64 -24.78 3.06 0.19
C LYS A 64 -23.91 3.36 -1.05
N ASN A 65 -23.68 2.35 -1.88
CA ASN A 65 -22.85 2.44 -3.09
C ASN A 65 -21.42 2.95 -2.87
N THR A 66 -20.84 2.66 -1.70
CA THR A 66 -19.44 2.99 -1.40
C THR A 66 -18.57 1.75 -1.30
N VAL A 67 -17.31 1.88 -1.71
CA VAL A 67 -16.29 0.84 -1.53
C VAL A 67 -15.19 1.37 -0.62
N LEU A 68 -15.10 0.84 0.59
CA LEU A 68 -13.98 1.09 1.48
C LEU A 68 -12.70 0.44 0.94
N MET A 69 -11.68 1.26 0.75
CA MET A 69 -10.37 0.88 0.24
C MET A 69 -9.30 1.16 1.29
N GLN A 70 -8.42 0.17 1.48
CA GLN A 70 -7.20 0.30 2.25
C GLN A 70 -6.01 -0.13 1.39
N ALA A 71 -4.93 0.65 1.44
CA ALA A 71 -3.68 0.25 0.80
C ALA A 71 -2.96 -0.83 1.62
N SER A 72 -2.05 -1.56 0.96
CA SER A 72 -1.24 -2.58 1.62
C SER A 72 -0.24 -1.92 2.55
N TYR A 73 -0.28 -2.29 3.83
CA TYR A 73 0.65 -1.80 4.85
C TYR A 73 1.97 -2.58 4.85
N THR A 74 1.99 -3.79 4.28
CA THR A 74 3.16 -4.68 4.20
C THR A 74 4.20 -4.22 3.17
N ALA A 75 3.87 -3.25 2.32
CA ALA A 75 4.78 -2.71 1.31
C ALA A 75 5.91 -1.82 1.87
N ARG A 76 5.92 -1.53 3.19
CA ARG A 76 6.96 -0.70 3.81
C ARG A 76 8.27 -1.49 3.95
N GLU A 77 9.40 -0.81 3.81
CA GLU A 77 10.73 -1.42 3.98
C GLU A 77 10.90 -2.12 5.33
N ALA A 78 10.32 -1.57 6.41
CA ALA A 78 10.34 -2.19 7.73
C ALA A 78 9.83 -3.65 7.71
N PHE A 79 8.79 -3.95 6.93
CA PHE A 79 8.24 -5.32 6.84
C PHE A 79 9.18 -6.30 6.12
N THR A 80 10.16 -5.82 5.35
CA THR A 80 11.15 -6.68 4.68
C THR A 80 12.20 -7.25 5.63
N HIS A 81 12.33 -6.65 6.82
CA HIS A 81 13.23 -7.10 7.88
C HIS A 81 12.55 -8.00 8.92
N PHE A 82 11.23 -8.19 8.80
CA PHE A 82 10.49 -9.10 9.67
C PHE A 82 10.44 -10.50 9.07
N GLY A 83 10.42 -11.53 9.92
CA GLY A 83 10.33 -12.92 9.49
C GLY A 83 11.44 -13.79 10.09
N ARG A 84 11.76 -14.90 9.40
CA ARG A 84 12.84 -15.81 9.79
C ARG A 84 14.17 -15.04 9.80
N ALA A 85 15.09 -15.40 10.71
CA ALA A 85 16.38 -14.71 10.80
C ALA A 85 17.13 -14.75 9.45
N PRO A 86 17.79 -13.64 9.05
CA PRO A 86 18.59 -13.62 7.83
C PRO A 86 19.72 -14.65 7.94
N GLY A 87 19.93 -15.43 6.88
CA GLY A 87 20.93 -16.49 6.83
C GLY A 87 20.43 -17.90 7.18
N VAL A 88 19.19 -18.04 7.67
CA VAL A 88 18.55 -19.36 7.85
C VAL A 88 18.14 -19.91 6.47
N PRO A 89 18.27 -21.24 6.20
CA PRO A 89 17.84 -21.82 4.93
C PRO A 89 16.41 -21.42 4.55
N GLN A 90 16.21 -20.98 3.31
CA GLN A 90 14.94 -20.47 2.76
C GLN A 90 14.40 -19.18 3.44
N SER A 91 15.26 -18.39 4.10
CA SER A 91 14.90 -17.03 4.53
C SER A 91 15.05 -16.01 3.39
N ASN A 92 14.07 -15.12 3.25
CA ASN A 92 14.10 -13.97 2.33
C ASN A 92 14.16 -12.63 3.08
N THR A 93 14.35 -12.68 4.40
CA THR A 93 14.40 -11.50 5.26
C THR A 93 15.65 -10.70 4.96
N ARG A 94 15.48 -9.40 4.70
CA ARG A 94 16.61 -8.53 4.40
C ARG A 94 17.43 -8.26 5.67
N PRO A 95 18.76 -8.42 5.65
CA PRO A 95 19.59 -8.05 6.80
C PRO A 95 19.66 -6.52 6.96
N TYR A 96 19.92 -6.07 8.19
CA TYR A 96 20.13 -4.65 8.49
C TYR A 96 21.58 -4.27 8.20
N VAL A 97 21.80 -3.60 7.07
CA VAL A 97 23.13 -3.17 6.63
C VAL A 97 23.11 -1.67 6.33
N GLN A 98 24.15 -0.95 6.72
CA GLN A 98 24.28 0.49 6.45
C GLN A 98 24.42 0.79 4.96
N SER A 99 25.19 -0.02 4.24
CA SER A 99 25.45 0.11 2.81
C SER A 99 25.29 -1.22 2.09
N LYS A 100 24.92 -1.16 0.81
CA LYS A 100 24.81 -2.34 -0.06
C LYS A 100 26.03 -2.39 -0.97
N GLY A 101 26.64 -3.57 -1.13
CA GLY A 101 27.78 -3.74 -2.02
C GLY A 101 28.28 -5.18 -2.08
N ARG A 102 29.39 -5.42 -2.78
CA ARG A 102 30.04 -6.75 -2.82
C ARG A 102 30.67 -7.12 -1.47
N MET A 103 31.20 -6.12 -0.75
CA MET A 103 31.96 -6.31 0.48
C MET A 103 31.11 -6.38 1.76
N TYR A 104 29.83 -5.99 1.69
CA TYR A 104 28.97 -5.90 2.87
C TYR A 104 28.08 -7.14 3.00
N GLU A 105 28.28 -7.92 4.07
CA GLU A 105 27.46 -9.07 4.49
C GLU A 105 27.16 -10.10 3.38
N LYS A 106 28.16 -10.39 2.55
CA LYS A 106 28.09 -11.40 1.47
C LYS A 106 29.11 -12.52 1.57
N ALA A 107 30.04 -12.42 2.51
CA ALA A 107 31.07 -13.41 2.74
C ALA A 107 31.30 -13.60 4.24
N PHE A 108 31.59 -14.84 4.63
CA PHE A 108 32.11 -15.15 5.96
C PHE A 108 33.63 -14.95 5.88
N ILE A 109 34.16 -13.95 6.60
CA ILE A 109 35.61 -13.75 6.70
C ILE A 109 36.05 -14.54 7.93
N TYR A 110 36.86 -15.59 7.74
CA TYR A 110 37.55 -16.24 8.84
C TYR A 110 38.60 -15.26 9.39
N ASN A 111 38.56 -14.97 10.69
CA ASN A 111 39.71 -14.42 11.40
C ASN A 111 40.69 -15.54 11.75
#